data_AF-A0A3D2XBP2-F1
#
_entry.id   AF-A0A3D2XBP2-F1
#
_cell.length_a   1.000
_cell.length_b   1.000
_cell.length_c   1.000
_cell.angle_alpha   90.00
_cell.angle_beta   90.00
_cell.angle_gamma   90.00
#
_symmetry.space_group_name_H-M   'P 1'
#
loop_
_entity.id
_entity.type
_entity.pdbx_description
1 polymer ?
#
loop_
_entity_poly.entity_id
_entity_poly.type
_entity_poly.pdbx_seq_one_letter_code
_entity_poly.pdbx_strand_id
1 'polypeptide(L)' 'MKEGFPGKAEGATLTQVAQLLKGIGCTEALNLDGGGSSCLLINGKETITPSDKTGQRAVPAVFMVRSR' A
#
# COMPACT_ATOMS: atom_id res chain seq x y z
N MET A 1 -4.25 2.76 8.88
CA MET A 1 -4.49 3.07 7.46
C MET A 1 -5.79 2.40 7.03
N LYS A 2 -6.92 3.09 7.15
CA LYS A 2 -8.19 2.55 6.64
C LYS A 2 -8.49 3.24 5.32
N GLU A 3 -8.00 2.70 4.22
CA GLU A 3 -8.89 2.48 3.08
C GLU A 3 -8.54 1.15 2.42
N GLY A 4 -9.59 0.43 2.15
CA GLY A 4 -9.60 -0.74 1.34
C GLY A 4 -11.05 -1.03 1.01
N PHE A 5 -11.29 -1.85 0.00
CA PHE A 5 -12.63 -2.19 -0.45
C PHE A 5 -13.48 -2.81 0.65
N PRO A 6 -14.55 -2.13 1.14
CA PRO A 6 -15.47 -2.71 2.12
C PRO A 6 -16.02 -4.04 1.60
N GLY A 7 -15.92 -5.10 2.41
CA GLY A 7 -16.35 -6.45 2.04
C GLY A 7 -15.40 -7.26 1.14
N LYS A 8 -14.24 -6.72 0.74
CA LYS A 8 -13.18 -7.47 0.02
C LYS A 8 -11.81 -7.38 0.69
N ALA A 9 -11.38 -6.18 1.06
CA ALA A 9 -10.11 -5.93 1.74
C ALA A 9 -10.22 -4.58 2.44
N GLU A 10 -10.51 -4.53 3.73
CA GLU A 10 -10.86 -3.28 4.43
C GLU A 10 -9.66 -2.39 4.82
N GLY A 11 -8.45 -2.80 4.41
CA GLY A 11 -7.20 -2.20 4.86
C GLY A 11 -6.81 -2.63 6.27
N ALA A 12 -5.86 -1.92 6.88
CA ALA A 12 -5.30 -2.26 8.18
C ALA A 12 -4.95 -1.00 8.99
N THR A 13 -5.29 -0.97 10.28
CA THR A 13 -4.86 0.10 11.19
C THR A 13 -3.32 0.16 11.28
N LEU A 14 -2.77 1.30 11.68
CA LEU A 14 -1.29 1.43 11.82
C LEU A 14 -0.73 0.38 12.77
N THR A 15 -1.45 0.08 13.86
CA THR A 15 -1.08 -0.98 14.81
C THR A 15 -1.08 -2.36 14.17
N GLN A 16 -2.07 -2.68 13.34
CA GLN A 16 -2.13 -3.96 12.62
C GLN A 16 -0.97 -4.10 11.63
N VAL A 17 -0.67 -3.03 10.87
CA VAL A 17 0.48 -3.01 9.95
C VAL A 17 1.80 -3.17 10.71
N ALA A 18 1.96 -2.47 11.85
CA ALA A 18 3.16 -2.59 12.68
C ALA A 18 3.37 -4.01 13.22
N GLN A 19 2.30 -4.67 13.68
CA GLN A 19 2.36 -6.06 14.12
C GLN A 19 2.70 -7.02 12.97
N LEU A 20 2.14 -6.79 11.78
CA LEU A 20 2.46 -7.57 10.59
C LEU A 20 3.94 -7.43 10.19
N LEU A 21 4.45 -6.19 10.13
CA LEU A 21 5.85 -5.91 9.82
C LEU A 21 6.80 -6.53 10.85
N LYS A 22 6.46 -6.45 12.14
CA LYS A 22 7.22 -7.13 13.20
C LYS A 22 7.20 -8.66 13.02
N GLY A 23 6.05 -9.23 12.64
CA GLY A 23 5.88 -10.67 12.41
C GLY A 23 6.73 -11.22 11.26
N ILE A 24 7.05 -10.40 10.26
CA ILE A 24 7.95 -10.78 9.14
C ILE A 24 9.43 -10.43 9.40
N GLY A 25 9.79 -10.04 10.63
CA GLY A 25 11.17 -9.78 11.04
C GLY A 25 11.67 -8.36 10.73
N CYS A 26 10.78 -7.42 10.39
CA CYS A 26 11.16 -6.03 10.15
C CYS A 26 11.63 -5.37 11.46
N THR A 27 12.84 -4.81 11.47
CA THR A 27 13.42 -4.12 12.65
C THR A 27 12.95 -2.67 12.73
N GLU A 28 12.87 -1.98 11.59
CA GLU A 28 12.45 -0.59 11.47
C GLU A 28 11.50 -0.43 10.28
N ALA A 29 10.42 0.34 10.48
CA ALA A 29 9.42 0.58 9.47
C ALA A 29 8.94 2.03 9.51
N LEU A 30 8.74 2.60 8.32
CA LEU A 30 8.13 3.92 8.15
C LEU A 30 6.85 3.77 7.34
N ASN A 31 5.80 4.42 7.81
CA ASN A 31 4.54 4.49 7.11
C ASN A 31 4.59 5.53 5.98
N LEU A 32 4.20 5.14 4.76
CA LEU A 32 4.04 6.05 3.62
C LEU A 32 2.58 6.45 3.41
N ASP A 33 2.28 7.12 2.30
CA ASP A 33 0.91 7.52 1.96
C ASP A 33 -0.02 6.30 1.80
N GLY A 34 -1.27 6.47 2.24
CA GLY A 34 -2.24 5.40 2.42
C GLY A 34 -3.49 5.57 1.55
N GLY A 35 -4.45 4.69 1.80
CA GLY A 35 -5.77 4.76 1.19
C GLY A 35 -5.75 4.62 -0.33
N GLY A 36 -6.55 5.41 -1.05
CA GLY A 36 -6.58 5.42 -2.52
C GLY A 36 -5.25 5.75 -3.22
N SER A 37 -4.27 6.28 -2.49
CA SER A 37 -2.89 6.46 -2.99
C SER A 37 -2.04 5.18 -2.93
N SER A 38 -2.42 4.19 -2.11
CA SER A 38 -1.67 2.94 -1.99
C SER A 38 -1.77 2.14 -3.28
N CYS A 39 -0.63 1.90 -3.93
CA CYS A 39 -0.52 1.11 -5.15
C CYS A 39 0.84 0.41 -5.21
N LEU A 40 0.87 -0.80 -5.78
CA LEU A 40 2.10 -1.55 -6.07
C LEU A 40 2.07 -2.01 -7.52
N LEU A 41 3.14 -1.68 -8.24
CA LEU A 41 3.36 -2.13 -9.61
C LEU A 41 4.59 -3.04 -9.63
N ILE A 42 4.47 -4.21 -10.26
CA ILE A 42 5.60 -5.08 -10.56
C ILE A 42 5.81 -5.04 -12.07
N ASN A 43 6.99 -4.56 -12.49
CA ASN A 43 7.33 -4.37 -13.92
C ASN A 43 6.26 -3.57 -14.69
N GLY A 44 5.73 -2.51 -14.08
CA GLY A 44 4.70 -1.65 -14.67
C GLY A 44 3.28 -2.21 -14.63
N LYS A 45 3.06 -3.40 -14.06
CA LYS A 45 1.73 -4.00 -13.92
C LYS A 45 1.22 -3.89 -12.49
N GLU A 46 0.00 -3.37 -12.32
CA GLU A 46 -0.68 -3.30 -11.02
C GLU A 46 -0.85 -4.69 -10.39
N THR A 47 -0.61 -4.79 -9.08
CA THR A 47 -0.79 -6.03 -8.30
C THR A 47 -1.92 -5.95 -7.29
N ILE A 48 -2.56 -4.79 -7.18
CA ILE A 48 -3.66 -4.53 -6.25
C ILE A 48 -4.87 -4.04 -7.03
N THR A 49 -6.04 -4.08 -6.39
CA THR A 49 -7.20 -3.31 -6.85
C THR A 49 -7.14 -1.93 -6.17
N PRO A 50 -7.15 -0.79 -6.91
CA PRO A 50 -7.19 0.55 -6.31
C PRO A 50 -8.54 0.85 -5.66
N SER A 51 -8.61 1.37 -4.43
CA SER A 51 -9.88 1.64 -3.72
C SER A 51 -10.72 2.75 -4.34
N ASP A 52 -10.12 3.61 -5.16
CA ASP A 52 -10.83 4.69 -5.84
C ASP A 52 -11.64 4.17 -7.03
N LYS A 53 -12.88 4.67 -7.16
CA LYS A 53 -13.82 4.26 -8.22
C LYS A 53 -13.33 4.60 -9.63
N THR A 54 -12.39 5.53 -9.76
CA THR A 54 -11.85 6.02 -11.02
C THR A 54 -10.53 5.36 -11.42
N GLY A 55 -10.04 4.36 -10.65
CA GLY A 55 -8.76 3.70 -10.88
C GLY A 55 -7.63 4.30 -10.02
N GLN A 56 -6.39 4.18 -10.47
CA GLN A 56 -5.22 4.66 -9.73
C GLN A 56 -5.25 6.19 -9.51
N ARG A 57 -5.09 6.63 -8.26
CA ARG A 57 -4.99 8.04 -7.91
C ARG A 57 -3.65 8.62 -8.38
N ALA A 58 -3.67 9.81 -8.97
CA ALA A 58 -2.46 10.56 -9.24
C ALA A 58 -1.77 10.95 -7.93
N VAL A 59 -0.48 10.61 -7.79
CA VAL A 59 0.34 10.89 -6.61
C VAL A 59 1.54 11.76 -6.99
N PRO A 60 2.01 12.65 -6.09
CA PRO A 60 3.08 13.60 -6.39
C PRO A 60 4.48 12.94 -6.45
N ALA A 61 4.64 11.76 -5.85
CA ALA A 61 5.90 11.03 -5.81
C ALA A 61 5.66 9.52 -5.69
N VAL A 62 6.67 8.72 -6.09
CA VAL A 62 6.65 7.26 -5.98
C VAL A 62 7.94 6.77 -5.34
N PHE A 63 7.86 5.65 -4.62
CA PHE A 63 9.02 4.89 -4.20
C PHE A 63 9.30 3.80 -5.26
N MET A 64 10.43 3.91 -5.98
CA MET A 64 10.77 3.02 -7.08
C MET A 64 12.05 2.24 -6.77
N VAL A 65 11.99 0.93 -6.99
CA VAL A 65 13.15 0.04 -6.97
C VAL A 65 13.41 -0.41 -8.41
N ARG A 66 14.65 -0.25 -8.88
CA ARG A 66 15.09 -0.60 -10.23
C ARG A 66 16.42 -1.36 -10.15
N SER A 67 16.61 -2.35 -11.03
CA SER A 67 17.94 -2.96 -11.23
C SER A 67 18.90 -1.91 -11.75
N ARG A 68 20.14 -1.95 -11.24
CA ARG A 68 21.25 -1.20 -11.84
C ARG A 68 21.42 -1.58 -13.30
#